data_AF-A0A7J9LP61-F1
#
_entry.id   AF-A0A7J9LP61-F1
#
_cell.length_a   1.000
_cell.length_b   1.000
_cell.length_c   1.000
_cell.angle_alpha   90.00
_cell.angle_beta   90.00
_cell.angle_gamma   90.00
#
_symmetry.space_group_name_H-M   'P 1'
#
loop_
_entity.id
_entity.type
_entity.pdbx_description
1 polymer ?
#
loop_
_entity_poly.entity_id
_entity_poly.type
_entity_poly.pdbx_seq_one_letter_code
_entity_poly.pdbx_strand_id
1 'polypeptide(L)' 'MGFKAGYLNELEKMLEKVLPYGMLKAKPNLESRIRTLKRDWAIVYDMLSGKKNSGFGWDEHKQLVVAEDAV' A
#
# COMPACT_ATOMS: atom_id res chain seq x y z
N MET A 1 -9.71 6.19 -9.54
CA MET A 1 -10.75 5.16 -9.24
C MET A 1 -10.88 5.00 -7.74
N GLY A 2 -12.11 4.95 -7.23
CA GLY A 2 -12.40 4.71 -5.81
C GLY A 2 -12.96 3.31 -5.58
N PHE A 3 -12.86 2.81 -4.35
CA PHE A 3 -13.58 1.60 -3.96
C PHE A 3 -15.08 1.88 -3.86
N LYS A 4 -15.90 0.84 -3.96
CA LYS A 4 -17.36 0.95 -3.77
C LYS A 4 -17.70 1.47 -2.37
N ALA A 5 -18.85 2.11 -2.24
CA ALA A 5 -19.37 2.51 -0.93
C ALA A 5 -19.47 1.29 0.02
N GLY A 6 -19.11 1.48 1.29
CA GLY A 6 -19.12 0.41 2.30
C GLY A 6 -17.89 -0.50 2.33
N TYR A 7 -16.89 -0.32 1.43
CA TYR A 7 -15.70 -1.19 1.40
C TYR A 7 -14.94 -1.24 2.73
N LEU A 8 -14.87 -0.12 3.47
CA LEU A 8 -14.21 -0.06 4.78
C LEU A 8 -14.87 -1.01 5.80
N ASN A 9 -16.21 -1.11 5.77
CA ASN A 9 -16.94 -1.98 6.69
C ASN A 9 -16.69 -3.45 6.35
N GLU A 10 -16.58 -3.78 5.06
CA GLU A 10 -16.26 -5.14 4.66
C GLU A 10 -14.81 -5.51 5.03
N LEU A 11 -13.89 -4.56 4.86
CA LEU A 11 -12.50 -4.74 5.28
C LEU A 11 -12.39 -4.91 6.81
N GLU A 12 -13.15 -4.15 7.60
CA GLU A 12 -13.24 -4.34 9.06
C GLU A 12 -13.65 -5.78 9.41
N LYS A 13 -14.74 -6.30 8.82
CA LYS A 13 -15.18 -7.69 9.05
C LYS A 13 -14.12 -8.73 8.66
N MET A 14 -13.40 -8.51 7.55
CA MET A 14 -12.34 -9.43 7.12
C MET A 14 -11.18 -9.41 8.12
N LEU A 15 -10.80 -8.22 8.62
CA LEU A 15 -9.73 -8.07 9.59
C LEU A 15 -10.11 -8.63 10.96
N GLU A 16 -11.36 -8.51 11.40
CA GLU A 16 -11.84 -9.16 12.63
C GLU A 16 -11.72 -10.70 12.54
N LYS A 17 -11.90 -11.29 11.35
CA LYS A 17 -11.72 -12.74 11.16
C LYS A 17 -10.25 -13.17 11.22
N VAL A 18 -9.34 -12.38 10.66
CA VAL A 18 -7.90 -12.72 10.59
C VAL A 18 -7.17 -12.31 11.86
N LEU A 19 -7.59 -11.21 12.49
CA LEU A 19 -6.99 -10.61 13.68
C LEU A 19 -8.11 -10.23 14.68
N PRO A 20 -8.72 -11.23 15.35
CA PRO A 20 -9.87 -11.01 16.24
C PRO A 20 -9.58 -10.10 17.44
N TYR A 21 -8.31 -9.91 17.80
CA TYR A 21 -7.86 -9.02 18.89
C TYR A 21 -7.27 -7.69 18.40
N GLY A 22 -7.33 -7.42 17.09
CA GLY A 22 -6.73 -6.21 16.52
C GLY A 22 -7.46 -4.91 16.88
N MET A 23 -8.73 -5.01 17.34
CA MET A 23 -9.59 -3.88 17.70
C MET A 23 -9.58 -2.73 16.67
N LEU A 24 -9.45 -3.08 15.38
CA LEU A 24 -9.35 -2.10 14.29
C LEU A 24 -10.75 -1.71 13.82
N LYS A 25 -11.09 -0.42 13.91
CA LYS A 25 -12.35 0.11 13.38
C LYS A 25 -12.19 0.67 11.97
N ALA A 26 -13.23 0.53 11.13
CA ALA A 26 -13.30 1.13 9.80
C ALA A 26 -12.88 2.60 9.80
N LYS A 27 -13.36 3.33 10.80
CA LYS A 27 -12.98 4.73 11.07
C LYS A 27 -12.58 4.90 12.54
N PRO A 28 -11.51 5.68 12.83
CA PRO A 28 -10.58 6.32 11.88
C PRO A 28 -9.43 5.39 11.43
N ASN A 29 -9.29 4.20 12.02
CA ASN A 29 -8.04 3.41 11.96
C ASN A 29 -7.77 2.80 10.58
N LEU A 30 -8.75 2.14 9.96
CA LEU A 30 -8.54 1.52 8.65
C LEU A 30 -8.49 2.54 7.52
N GLU A 31 -9.32 3.59 7.62
CA GLU A 31 -9.31 4.69 6.65
C GLU A 31 -7.93 5.37 6.56
N SER A 32 -7.29 5.68 7.69
CA SER A 32 -5.96 6.31 7.67
C SER A 32 -4.88 5.38 7.11
N ARG A 33 -4.92 4.09 7.47
CA ARG A 33 -3.96 3.08 6.96
C ARG A 33 -4.07 2.91 5.45
N ILE A 34 -5.29 2.82 4.91
CA ILE A 34 -5.51 2.70 3.46
C ILE A 34 -5.05 3.96 2.74
N ARG A 35 -5.27 5.14 3.32
CA ARG A 35 -4.79 6.40 2.75
C ARG A 35 -3.26 6.42 2.65
N THR A 36 -2.57 5.98 3.70
CA THR A 36 -1.11 5.85 3.70
C THR A 36 -0.65 4.84 2.65
N LEU A 37 -1.22 3.63 2.64
CA LEU A 37 -0.87 2.59 1.66
C LEU A 37 -1.06 3.05 0.20
N LYS A 38 -2.14 3.78 -0.09
CA LYS A 38 -2.36 4.34 -1.44
C LYS A 38 -1.30 5.37 -1.84
N ARG A 39 -0.88 6.21 -0.88
CA ARG A 39 0.17 7.20 -1.12
C ARG A 39 1.51 6.52 -1.39
N ASP A 40 1.89 5.59 -0.52
CA ASP A 40 3.18 4.89 -0.63
C ASP A 40 3.22 4.04 -1.91
N TRP A 41 2.11 3.39 -2.26
CA TRP A 41 1.99 2.66 -3.52
C TRP A 41 2.17 3.57 -4.74
N ALA A 42 1.57 4.77 -4.75
CA ALA A 42 1.75 5.71 -5.85
C ALA A 42 3.22 6.14 -6.00
N ILE A 43 3.92 6.37 -4.88
CA ILE A 43 5.35 6.70 -4.89
C ILE A 43 6.18 5.55 -5.49
N VAL A 44 5.97 4.32 -5.03
CA VAL A 44 6.68 3.14 -5.55
C VAL A 44 6.37 2.91 -7.02
N TYR A 45 5.10 3.05 -7.42
CA TYR A 45 4.68 2.92 -8.81
C TYR A 45 5.37 3.96 -9.71
N ASP A 46 5.46 5.22 -9.26
CA ASP A 46 6.13 6.29 -9.98
C ASP A 46 7.65 6.08 -10.06
N MET A 47 8.26 5.48 -9.04
CA MET A 47 9.67 5.07 -9.09
C MET A 47 9.90 4.00 -10.17
N LEU A 48 9.06 2.96 -10.22
CA LEU A 48 9.22 1.84 -11.14
C LEU A 48 8.77 2.14 -12.58
N SER A 49 7.75 2.97 -12.76
CA SER A 49 7.10 3.22 -14.05
C SER A 49 7.45 4.58 -14.67
N GLY A 50 8.15 5.44 -13.92
CA GLY A 50 8.43 6.80 -14.34
C GLY A 50 9.48 6.86 -15.44
N LYS A 51 9.13 7.44 -16.60
CA LYS A 51 10.07 7.70 -17.72
C LYS A 51 11.37 8.44 -17.32
N LYS A 52 11.36 9.16 -16.18
CA LYS A 52 12.52 9.90 -15.64
C LYS A 52 13.21 9.20 -14.47
N ASN A 53 12.67 8.09 -13.98
CA ASN A 53 13.15 7.32 -12.82
C ASN A 53 13.74 5.98 -13.26
N SER A 54 14.38 5.93 -14.44
CA SER A 54 14.88 4.69 -15.06
C SER A 54 15.98 3.97 -14.27
N GLY A 55 16.50 4.56 -13.20
CA GLY A 55 17.51 3.97 -12.32
C GLY A 55 16.93 3.13 -11.18
N PHE A 56 15.60 3.03 -11.05
CA PHE A 56 14.95 2.20 -10.04
C PHE A 56 14.40 0.90 -10.64
N GLY A 57 14.62 -0.21 -9.93
CA GLY A 57 14.12 -1.54 -10.27
C GLY A 57 13.42 -2.21 -9.09
N TRP A 58 12.82 -3.38 -9.35
CA TRP A 58 12.19 -4.21 -8.32
C TRP A 58 12.99 -5.50 -8.12
N ASP A 59 13.38 -5.80 -6.87
CA ASP A 59 14.00 -7.06 -6.50
C ASP A 59 12.91 -8.05 -6.06
N GLU A 60 12.58 -9.02 -6.92
CA GLU A 60 11.56 -10.04 -6.64
C GLU A 60 11.91 -10.97 -5.47
N HIS A 61 13.19 -11.14 -5.15
CA HIS A 61 13.61 -12.01 -4.05
C HIS A 61 13.50 -11.31 -2.71
N LYS A 62 13.85 -10.02 -2.66
CA LYS A 62 13.82 -9.22 -1.43
C LYS A 62 12.52 -8.42 -1.26
N GLN A 63 11.68 -8.37 -2.30
CA GLN A 63 10.43 -7.63 -2.33
C GLN A 63 10.62 -6.15 -1.97
N LEU A 64 11.61 -5.49 -2.61
CA LEU A 64 11.95 -4.09 -2.37
C LEU A 64 12.39 -3.36 -3.66
N VAL A 65 12.32 -2.03 -3.62
CA VAL A 65 12.84 -1.16 -4.69
C VAL A 65 14.36 -1.06 -4.56
N VAL A 66 15.06 -1.31 -5.65
CA VAL A 66 16.52 -1.17 -5.78
C VAL A 66 16.87 -0.02 -6.70
N ALA A 67 18.07 0.54 -6.54
CA ALA A 67 18.67 1.48 -7.48
C ALA A 67 20.12 1.10 -7.75
N GLU A 68 20.63 1.48 -8.91
CA GLU A 68 22.06 1.38 -9.20
C GLU A 68 22.87 2.30 -8.27
N ASP A 69 24.02 1.83 -7.81
CA ASP A 69 24.94 2.67 -7.03
C ASP A 69 25.48 3.82 -7.88
N ALA A 70 25.60 5.00 -7.29
CA ALA A 70 26.28 6.12 -7.93
C ALA A 70 27.78 5.84 -7.99
N VAL A 71 28.36 5.88 -9.21
CA VAL A 71 29.80 5.79 -9.47
C VAL A 71 30.53 7.05 -8.99
#